data_AF-E6IZD9-F1
#
_entry.id   AF-E6IZD9-F1
#
_cell.length_a   1.000
_cell.length_b   1.000
_cell.length_c   1.000
_cell.angle_alpha   90.00
_cell.angle_beta   90.00
_cell.angle_gamma   90.00
#
_symmetry.space_group_name_H-M   'P 1'
#
loop_
_entity.id
_entity.type
_entity.pdbx_description
1 polymer ?
#
loop_
_entity_poly.entity_id
_entity_poly.type
_entity_poly.pdbx_seq_one_letter_code
_entity_poly.pdbx_strand_id
1 'polypeptide(L)'
;MKQKKLNLFSFFQPLSFVKSLEMCYNIGILVKEGVIVGFTDETVRFNLDDSNKKEISETLKDVYVSLNEKGYNPINQIVGYVLSGDPAYVPRYNNARNQIRKYERDEIVEELVRYYLKGQGIDL
;
A
#
# COMPACT_ATOMS: atom_id res chain seq x y z
N MET A 1 2.69 -47.00 -31.73
CA MET A 1 3.46 -45.76 -31.49
C MET A 1 2.82 -45.01 -30.32
N LYS A 2 3.35 -45.15 -29.10
CA LYS A 2 2.87 -44.47 -27.88
C LYS A 2 4.06 -43.74 -27.24
N GLN A 3 4.02 -42.42 -27.20
CA GLN A 3 4.84 -41.58 -26.32
C GLN A 3 3.91 -40.46 -25.81
N LYS A 4 3.42 -40.52 -24.56
CA LYS A 4 4.06 -40.28 -23.25
C LYS A 4 3.93 -38.82 -22.82
N LYS A 5 2.90 -38.58 -21.98
CA LYS A 5 2.84 -37.53 -20.97
C LYS A 5 4.12 -37.58 -20.11
N LEU A 6 4.88 -36.50 -20.04
CA LEU A 6 5.81 -36.18 -18.95
C LEU A 6 5.65 -34.67 -18.69
N ASN A 7 5.05 -34.27 -17.55
CA ASN A 7 5.75 -34.00 -16.29
C ASN A 7 6.87 -32.97 -16.45
N LEU A 8 6.54 -31.70 -16.21
CA LEU A 8 7.51 -30.68 -15.82
C LEU A 8 7.20 -30.21 -14.40
N PHE A 9 7.27 -31.16 -13.46
CA PHE A 9 7.53 -30.88 -12.05
C PHE A 9 9.00 -31.21 -11.83
N SER A 10 9.87 -30.20 -11.94
CA SER A 10 11.19 -30.14 -11.32
C SER A 10 11.88 -28.84 -11.72
N PHE A 11 11.54 -27.75 -11.04
CA PHE A 11 12.60 -26.86 -10.60
C PHE A 11 12.28 -26.30 -9.22
N PHE A 12 12.84 -27.00 -8.25
CA PHE A 12 12.88 -26.64 -6.85
C PHE A 12 13.88 -25.49 -6.69
N GLN A 13 13.38 -24.28 -6.39
CA GLN A 13 14.12 -23.28 -5.63
C GLN A 13 13.20 -22.80 -4.50
N PRO A 14 13.37 -23.35 -3.28
CA PRO A 14 12.60 -22.98 -2.10
C PRO A 14 13.36 -21.90 -1.34
N LEU A 15 12.97 -20.63 -1.39
CA LEU A 15 13.41 -19.62 -0.39
C LEU A 15 12.66 -18.27 -0.42
N SER A 16 11.39 -18.22 -0.83
CA SER A 16 10.57 -16.98 -0.76
C SER A 16 9.43 -17.05 0.26
N PHE A 17 9.05 -18.25 0.70
CA PHE A 17 7.91 -18.43 1.61
C PHE A 17 8.26 -18.23 3.09
N VAL A 18 9.52 -18.40 3.49
CA VAL A 18 9.95 -18.26 4.90
C VAL A 18 10.24 -16.80 5.29
N LYS A 19 10.44 -15.89 4.33
CA LYS A 19 10.57 -14.44 4.63
C LYS A 19 9.24 -13.78 5.01
N SER A 20 8.10 -14.38 4.65
CA SER A 20 6.80 -13.83 5.01
C SER A 20 6.47 -14.00 6.50
N LEU A 21 7.16 -14.89 7.22
CA LEU A 21 6.96 -15.11 8.65
C LEU A 21 7.98 -14.35 9.53
N GLU A 22 9.08 -13.86 8.96
CA GLU A 22 10.08 -13.05 9.69
C GLU A 22 9.67 -11.57 9.79
N MET A 23 8.77 -11.10 8.92
CA MET A 23 8.18 -9.76 9.02
C MET A 23 7.19 -9.61 10.18
N CYS A 24 6.68 -10.71 10.73
CA CYS A 24 5.68 -10.67 11.80
C CYS A 24 6.29 -10.58 13.21
N TYR A 25 7.60 -10.73 13.39
CA TYR A 25 8.21 -10.78 14.73
C TYR A 25 8.84 -9.47 15.22
N ASN A 26 8.78 -8.38 14.45
CA ASN A 26 9.25 -7.06 14.90
C ASN A 26 8.13 -6.06 15.23
N ILE A 27 6.88 -6.51 15.36
CA ILE A 27 5.79 -5.73 15.97
C ILE A 27 5.55 -6.30 17.37
N GLY A 28 6.49 -6.02 18.25
CA GLY A 28 6.46 -6.37 19.64
C GLY A 28 7.67 -5.72 20.29
N ILE A 29 7.43 -4.80 21.24
CA ILE A 29 8.38 -3.96 21.98
C ILE A 29 8.55 -2.55 21.38
N LEU A 30 7.64 -1.66 21.77
CA LEU A 30 7.96 -0.36 22.40
C LEU A 30 6.66 0.28 22.91
N VAL A 31 6.04 -0.35 23.91
CA VAL A 31 5.19 0.36 24.87
C VAL A 31 6.06 0.60 26.09
N LYS A 32 6.64 1.80 26.25
CA LYS A 32 7.01 2.39 27.56
C LYS A 32 7.20 3.92 27.45
N GLU A 33 6.32 4.61 28.16
CA GLU A 33 6.50 5.88 28.90
C GLU A 33 6.70 7.21 28.16
N GLY A 34 5.60 7.97 28.09
CA GLY A 34 5.49 9.32 28.66
C GLY A 34 6.45 10.41 28.16
N VAL A 35 5.97 11.24 27.23
CA VAL A 35 6.45 12.62 27.11
C VAL A 35 5.24 13.56 26.96
N ILE A 36 5.08 14.41 27.98
CA ILE A 36 4.15 15.53 27.99
C ILE A 36 4.86 16.69 27.30
N VAL A 37 4.29 17.24 26.22
CA VAL A 37 4.61 18.61 25.82
C VAL A 37 3.31 19.37 25.66
N GLY A 38 2.90 20.02 26.74
CA GLY A 38 1.99 21.15 26.67
C GLY A 38 2.77 22.38 26.27
N PHE A 39 2.41 22.98 25.14
CA PHE A 39 2.67 24.38 24.87
C PHE A 39 1.43 24.93 24.15
N THR A 40 0.63 25.71 24.87
CA THR A 40 -0.47 26.46 24.29
C THR A 40 0.09 27.72 23.68
N ASP A 41 0.09 27.78 22.36
CA ASP A 41 0.02 29.02 21.60
C ASP A 41 -0.88 28.71 20.40
N GLU A 42 -1.81 29.60 20.09
CA GLU A 42 -2.81 29.44 19.04
C GLU A 42 -2.14 29.55 17.66
N THR A 43 -1.28 28.59 17.34
CA THR A 43 -0.83 28.35 15.98
C THR A 43 -2.01 27.73 15.25
N VAL A 44 -2.54 28.43 14.26
CA VAL A 44 -3.37 27.82 13.21
C VAL A 44 -2.54 26.66 12.65
N ARG A 45 -2.79 25.45 13.14
CA ARG A 45 -2.21 24.22 12.58
C ARG A 45 -2.82 24.08 11.21
N PHE A 46 -2.15 24.63 10.20
CA PHE A 46 -2.35 24.14 8.86
C PHE A 46 -1.95 22.67 8.92
N ASN A 47 -2.96 21.80 8.95
CA ASN A 47 -2.81 20.36 8.97
C ASN A 47 -2.16 19.93 7.64
N LEU A 48 -0.84 20.02 7.56
CA LEU A 48 -0.06 19.49 6.45
C LEU A 48 -0.37 18.00 6.23
N ASP A 49 -0.71 17.30 7.30
CA ASP A 49 -1.17 15.90 7.27
C ASP A 49 -2.48 15.75 6.51
N ASP A 50 -3.45 16.67 6.64
CA ASP A 50 -4.74 16.53 5.97
C ASP A 50 -4.67 16.86 4.48
N SER A 51 -3.76 17.77 4.07
CA SER A 51 -3.49 17.99 2.65
C SER A 51 -2.87 16.75 2.01
N ASN A 52 -1.89 16.12 2.64
CA ASN A 52 -1.25 14.91 2.10
C ASN A 52 -2.24 13.75 1.97
N LYS A 53 -3.09 13.52 2.97
CA LYS A 53 -4.15 12.48 2.92
C LYS A 53 -5.10 12.71 1.75
N LYS A 54 -5.57 13.95 1.59
CA LYS A 54 -6.45 14.32 0.47
C LYS A 54 -5.77 14.05 -0.87
N GLU A 55 -4.50 14.41 -1.01
CA GLU A 55 -3.72 14.16 -2.23
C GLU A 55 -3.51 12.65 -2.52
N ILE A 56 -3.26 11.82 -1.49
CA ILE A 56 -3.16 10.36 -1.64
C ILE A 56 -4.51 9.81 -2.12
N SER A 57 -5.61 10.25 -1.52
CA SER A 57 -6.96 9.82 -1.89
C SER A 57 -7.32 10.17 -3.34
N GLU A 58 -6.88 11.34 -3.82
CA GLU A 58 -7.06 11.79 -5.20
C GLU A 58 -6.18 11.00 -6.16
N THR A 59 -4.92 10.78 -5.80
CA THR A 59 -3.99 9.96 -6.57
C THR A 59 -4.50 8.52 -6.76
N LEU A 60 -5.02 7.90 -5.70
CA LEU A 60 -5.57 6.55 -5.78
C LEU A 60 -6.80 6.47 -6.70
N LYS A 61 -7.63 7.53 -6.76
CA LYS A 61 -8.76 7.63 -7.71
C LYS A 61 -8.26 7.73 -9.15
N ASP A 62 -7.26 8.55 -9.42
CA ASP A 62 -6.67 8.68 -10.76
C ASP A 62 -6.06 7.36 -11.24
N VAL A 63 -5.35 6.67 -10.36
CA VAL A 63 -4.77 5.35 -10.61
C VAL A 63 -5.88 4.33 -10.90
N TYR A 64 -6.96 4.36 -10.12
CA TYR A 64 -8.12 3.49 -10.33
C TYR A 64 -8.73 3.69 -11.73
N VAL A 65 -8.98 4.94 -12.14
CA VAL A 65 -9.53 5.27 -13.46
C VAL A 65 -8.59 4.77 -14.56
N SER A 66 -7.29 5.05 -14.43
CA SER A 66 -6.27 4.65 -15.39
C SER A 66 -6.16 3.13 -15.57
N LEU A 67 -6.32 2.38 -14.47
CA LEU A 67 -6.33 0.91 -14.49
C LEU A 67 -7.60 0.38 -15.14
N ASN A 68 -8.75 0.96 -14.83
CA ASN A 68 -10.05 0.58 -15.37
C ASN A 68 -10.13 0.82 -16.89
N GLU A 69 -9.65 1.97 -17.37
CA GLU A 69 -9.61 2.32 -18.80
C GLU A 69 -8.70 1.38 -19.61
N LYS A 70 -7.68 0.80 -18.97
CA LYS A 70 -6.80 -0.19 -19.59
C LYS A 70 -7.30 -1.63 -19.46
N GLY A 71 -8.42 -1.86 -18.78
CA GLY A 71 -8.98 -3.20 -18.58
C GLY A 71 -8.23 -4.06 -17.56
N TYR A 72 -7.43 -3.45 -16.68
CA TYR A 72 -6.86 -4.15 -15.54
C TYR A 72 -7.85 -4.17 -14.37
N ASN A 73 -7.72 -5.13 -13.46
CA ASN A 73 -8.44 -5.08 -12.19
C ASN A 73 -7.76 -4.06 -11.26
N PRO A 74 -8.37 -2.90 -10.97
CA PRO A 74 -7.68 -1.85 -10.25
C PRO A 74 -7.29 -2.24 -8.82
N ILE A 75 -8.17 -2.99 -8.14
CA ILE A 75 -7.96 -3.43 -6.76
C ILE A 75 -6.75 -4.34 -6.66
N ASN A 76 -6.66 -5.37 -7.52
CA ASN A 76 -5.56 -6.32 -7.50
C ASN A 76 -4.21 -5.65 -7.79
N GLN A 77 -4.19 -4.66 -8.69
CA GLN A 77 -2.98 -3.95 -9.06
C GLN A 77 -2.50 -2.99 -7.97
N ILE A 78 -3.42 -2.27 -7.33
CA ILE A 78 -3.10 -1.41 -6.19
C ILE A 78 -2.59 -2.26 -5.01
N VAL A 79 -3.27 -3.36 -4.68
CA VAL A 79 -2.82 -4.30 -3.63
C VAL A 79 -1.45 -4.90 -3.97
N GLY A 80 -1.25 -5.31 -5.22
CA GLY A 80 0.03 -5.83 -5.70
C GLY A 80 1.16 -4.81 -5.55
N TYR A 81 0.92 -3.56 -5.92
CA TYR A 81 1.89 -2.47 -5.74
C TYR A 81 2.20 -2.20 -4.26
N VAL A 82 1.18 -2.11 -3.41
CA VAL A 82 1.35 -1.81 -1.99
C VAL A 82 2.14 -2.90 -1.26
N LEU A 83 1.86 -4.17 -1.54
CA LEU A 83 2.55 -5.30 -0.90
C LEU A 83 3.97 -5.53 -1.44
N SER A 84 4.17 -5.41 -2.76
CA SER A 84 5.46 -5.72 -3.39
C SER A 84 6.40 -4.51 -3.50
N GLY A 85 5.83 -3.32 -3.66
CA GLY A 85 6.54 -2.11 -4.09
C GLY A 85 7.01 -2.10 -5.53
N ASP A 86 6.65 -3.09 -6.35
CA ASP A 86 7.01 -3.11 -7.76
C ASP A 86 6.09 -2.16 -8.56
N PRO A 87 6.60 -1.08 -9.15
CA PRO A 87 5.78 -0.18 -9.94
C PRO A 87 5.23 -0.84 -11.21
N ALA A 88 5.64 -2.05 -11.60
CA ALA A 88 5.13 -2.78 -12.77
C ALA A 88 3.64 -3.13 -12.66
N TYR A 89 3.09 -3.18 -11.44
CA TYR A 89 1.65 -3.35 -11.22
C TYR A 89 0.82 -2.14 -11.71
N VAL A 90 1.44 -0.96 -11.84
CA VAL A 90 0.75 0.27 -12.26
C VAL A 90 1.17 0.68 -13.68
N PRO A 91 0.22 0.82 -14.63
CA PRO A 91 0.54 1.17 -16.01
C PRO A 91 1.10 2.60 -16.11
N ARG A 92 1.93 2.84 -17.13
CA ARG A 92 2.46 4.19 -17.44
C ARG A 92 1.39 5.16 -17.96
N TYR A 93 0.15 4.70 -18.13
CA TYR A 93 -0.94 5.45 -18.70
C TYR A 93 -1.42 6.56 -17.75
N ASN A 94 -1.82 7.70 -18.32
CA ASN A 94 -2.27 8.90 -17.58
C ASN A 94 -1.36 9.31 -16.42
N ASN A 95 -0.05 9.05 -16.51
CA ASN A 95 0.93 9.35 -15.47
C ASN A 95 0.68 8.63 -14.12
N ALA A 96 -0.23 7.66 -14.05
CA ALA A 96 -0.64 6.96 -12.82
C ALA A 96 0.56 6.35 -12.08
N ARG A 97 1.46 5.70 -12.83
CA ARG A 97 2.69 5.10 -12.26
C ARG A 97 3.59 6.11 -11.57
N ASN A 98 3.68 7.33 -12.05
CA ASN A 98 4.51 8.35 -11.42
C ASN A 98 3.79 9.01 -10.26
N GLN A 99 2.47 9.21 -10.35
CA GLN A 99 1.67 9.76 -9.26
C GLN A 99 1.75 8.88 -8.01
N ILE A 100 1.51 7.57 -8.15
CA ILE A 100 1.53 6.64 -7.01
C ILE A 100 2.93 6.43 -6.41
N ARG A 101 3.99 6.72 -7.17
CA ARG A 101 5.38 6.64 -6.71
C ARG A 101 5.84 7.85 -5.91
N LYS A 102 5.03 8.91 -5.83
CA LYS A 102 5.33 10.08 -5.00
C LYS A 102 5.17 9.80 -3.50
N TYR A 103 4.38 8.78 -3.17
CA TYR A 103 4.03 8.41 -1.82
C TYR A 103 4.70 7.10 -1.45
N GLU A 104 5.10 7.02 -0.19
CA GLU A 104 5.60 5.77 0.38
C GLU A 104 4.46 4.77 0.57
N ARG A 105 4.80 3.49 0.63
CA ARG A 105 3.80 2.41 0.65
C ARG A 105 3.02 2.36 1.96
N ASP A 106 3.70 2.66 3.06
CA ASP A 106 3.13 2.78 4.39
C ASP A 106 2.14 3.95 4.47
N GLU A 107 2.44 5.10 3.87
CA GLU A 107 1.50 6.23 3.78
C GLU A 107 0.20 5.85 3.06
N ILE A 108 0.31 5.11 1.95
CA ILE A 108 -0.85 4.62 1.20
C ILE A 108 -1.68 3.65 2.06
N VAL A 109 -1.03 2.71 2.77
CA VAL A 109 -1.73 1.74 3.63
C VAL A 109 -2.39 2.44 4.81
N GLU A 110 -1.69 3.37 5.45
CA GLU A 110 -2.21 4.14 6.57
C GLU A 110 -3.49 4.87 6.16
N GLU A 111 -3.47 5.57 5.03
CA GLU A 111 -4.65 6.29 4.54
C GLU A 111 -5.81 5.34 4.19
N LEU A 112 -5.53 4.19 3.60
CA LEU A 112 -6.56 3.17 3.32
C LEU A 112 -7.22 2.64 4.60
N VAL A 113 -6.42 2.34 5.63
CA VAL A 113 -6.93 1.86 6.93
C VAL A 113 -7.71 2.96 7.64
N ARG A 114 -7.18 4.20 7.66
CA ARG A 114 -7.85 5.37 8.23
C ARG A 114 -9.21 5.60 7.57
N TYR A 115 -9.26 5.61 6.25
CA TYR A 115 -10.50 5.79 5.50
C TYR A 115 -11.51 4.68 5.77
N TYR A 116 -11.06 3.43 5.85
CA TYR A 116 -11.91 2.29 6.19
C TYR A 116 -12.54 2.43 7.59
N LEU A 117 -11.73 2.74 8.61
CA LEU A 117 -12.20 2.90 9.99
C LEU A 117 -13.13 4.10 10.14
N LYS A 118 -12.83 5.21 9.47
CA LYS A 118 -13.71 6.39 9.40
C LYS A 118 -15.08 6.03 8.81
N GLY A 119 -15.11 5.20 7.76
CA GLY A 119 -16.35 4.68 7.18
C GLY A 119 -17.18 3.79 8.11
N GLN A 120 -16.56 3.23 9.16
CA GLN A 120 -17.25 2.46 10.21
C GLN A 120 -17.71 3.32 11.40
N GLY A 121 -17.54 4.65 11.33
CA GLY A 121 -17.92 5.57 12.40
C GLY A 121 -16.89 5.67 13.53
N ILE A 122 -15.67 5.19 13.32
CA ILE A 122 -14.56 5.41 14.24
C ILE A 122 -13.88 6.72 13.83
N ASP A 123 -13.95 7.73 14.70
CA ASP A 123 -13.23 8.99 14.52
C ASP A 123 -11.79 8.80 15.04
N LEU A 124 -10.80 9.10 14.21
CA LEU A 124 -9.36 8.87 14.43
C LEU A 124 -8.60 10.18 14.53
#